data_AF-A0A1I8GTM7-F1
#
_entry.id   AF-A0A1I8GTM7-F1
#
_cell.length_a   1.000
_cell.length_b   1.000
_cell.length_c   1.000
_cell.angle_alpha   90.00
_cell.angle_beta   90.00
_cell.angle_gamma   90.00
#
_symmetry.space_group_name_H-M   'P 1'
#
loop_
_entity.id
_entity.type
_entity.pdbx_description
1 polymer ?
#
loop_
_entity_poly.entity_id
_entity_poly.type
_entity_poly.pdbx_seq_one_letter_code
_entity_poly.pdbx_strand_id
1 'polypeptide(L)'
;STAENPGFPFRIAEAQRPGRQPLIAWIRTLIDDYRQDWCLSKELYLLLGVAGFTEQSAWWQQELADWLQGVARVLTQDRRQMTGSYAEGWANSLVQVNGRTAADSDIDWTVLVDGQEFHLKGGCKRNEDSCRDATWL
;
A
#
# COMPACT_ATOMS: atom_id res chain seq x y z
N SER A 1 -30.38 1.12 8.77
CA SER A 1 -29.13 0.62 8.17
C SER A 1 -28.30 1.82 7.80
N THR A 2 -27.32 2.14 8.64
CA THR A 2 -26.28 3.16 8.42
C THR A 2 -25.18 2.81 9.42
N ALA A 3 -24.17 2.08 8.95
CA ALA A 3 -22.97 1.81 9.72
C ALA A 3 -22.15 3.10 9.80
N GLU A 4 -21.95 3.62 11.01
CA GLU A 4 -20.98 4.65 11.27
C GLU A 4 -19.57 4.04 11.13
N ASN A 5 -18.78 4.67 10.26
CA ASN A 5 -17.39 4.33 10.00
C ASN A 5 -16.54 4.95 11.12
N PRO A 6 -15.88 4.16 12.01
CA PRO A 6 -15.02 4.73 13.03
C PRO A 6 -13.69 5.10 12.37
N GLY A 7 -13.57 6.37 11.95
CA GLY A 7 -12.30 6.90 11.47
C GLY A 7 -11.21 6.68 12.51
N PHE A 8 -10.16 5.95 12.14
CA PHE A 8 -8.95 5.78 12.94
C PHE A 8 -8.27 7.15 13.13
N PRO A 9 -8.13 7.67 14.35
CA PRO A 9 -7.41 8.91 14.57
C PRO A 9 -5.94 8.58 14.80
N PHE A 10 -5.18 8.35 13.73
CA PHE A 10 -3.71 8.35 13.85
C PHE A 10 -3.22 9.80 13.92
N ARG A 11 -3.13 10.35 15.13
CA ARG A 11 -2.32 11.54 15.42
C ARG A 11 -1.11 11.08 16.21
N ILE A 12 0.08 11.19 15.63
CA ILE A 12 1.30 11.24 16.43
C ILE A 12 1.17 12.52 17.26
N ALA A 13 0.79 12.37 18.52
CA ALA A 13 0.75 13.49 19.44
C ALA A 13 2.19 13.91 19.72
N GLU A 14 2.61 15.07 19.22
CA GLU A 14 3.75 15.77 19.81
C GLU A 14 3.44 15.98 21.30
N ALA A 15 4.12 15.24 22.18
CA ALA A 15 3.85 15.21 23.60
C ALA A 15 4.25 16.55 24.25
N GLN A 16 3.39 17.57 24.10
CA GLN A 16 3.58 18.85 24.74
C GLN A 16 3.12 18.74 26.20
N ARG A 17 4.01 19.07 27.15
CA ARG A 17 3.76 18.95 28.59
C ARG A 17 2.43 19.63 28.97
N PRO A 18 1.42 18.91 29.47
CA PRO A 18 0.22 19.55 29.97
C PRO A 18 0.58 20.25 31.29
N GLY A 19 0.55 21.58 31.29
CA GLY A 19 0.70 22.36 32.51
C GLY A 19 -0.35 21.92 33.53
N ARG A 20 0.11 21.38 34.68
CA ARG A 20 -0.64 20.94 35.88
C ARG A 20 -0.84 19.43 36.12
N GLN A 21 -0.21 18.50 35.37
CA GLN A 21 -0.14 17.09 35.81
C GLN A 21 1.17 16.77 36.57
N PRO A 22 1.14 15.98 37.67
CA PRO A 22 2.35 15.49 38.31
C PRO A 22 3.21 14.69 37.32
N LEU A 23 4.53 14.89 37.32
CA LEU A 23 5.48 14.22 36.40
C LEU A 23 5.28 12.70 36.33
N ILE A 24 4.95 12.08 37.47
CA ILE A 24 4.68 10.63 37.57
C ILE A 24 3.40 10.22 36.81
N ALA A 25 2.36 11.06 36.83
CA ALA A 25 1.13 10.79 36.08
C ALA A 25 1.41 10.84 34.57
N TRP A 26 2.16 11.84 34.11
CA TRP A 26 2.54 11.97 32.70
C TRP A 26 3.44 10.83 32.21
N ILE A 27 4.43 10.43 33.00
CA ILE A 27 5.30 9.27 32.66
C ILE A 27 4.47 7.98 32.58
N ARG A 28 3.49 7.79 33.47
CA ARG A 28 2.60 6.62 33.40
C ARG A 28 1.78 6.63 32.12
N THR A 29 1.17 7.76 31.76
CA THR A 29 0.42 7.87 30.50
C THR A 29 1.29 7.54 29.29
N LEU A 30 2.51 8.04 29.23
CA LEU A 30 3.44 7.71 28.13
C LEU A 30 3.83 6.23 28.08
N ILE A 31 4.05 5.61 29.25
CA ILE A 31 4.36 4.18 29.33
C ILE A 31 3.15 3.34 28.92
N ASP A 32 1.95 3.76 29.32
CA ASP A 32 0.70 3.09 28.98
C ASP A 32 0.40 3.22 27.48
N ASP A 33 0.57 4.41 26.89
CA ASP A 33 0.46 4.65 25.44
C ASP A 33 1.47 3.80 24.67
N TYR A 34 2.74 3.79 25.08
CA TYR A 34 3.78 2.97 24.44
C TYR A 34 3.47 1.47 24.53
N ARG A 35 2.97 1.01 25.67
CA ARG A 35 2.55 -0.40 25.86
C ARG A 35 1.35 -0.74 25.00
N GLN A 36 0.39 0.17 24.88
CA GLN A 36 -0.78 -0.01 24.04
C GLN A 36 -0.40 -0.08 22.57
N ASP A 37 0.44 0.83 22.09
CA ASP A 37 0.98 0.82 20.72
C ASP A 37 1.72 -0.47 20.41
N TRP A 38 2.57 -0.93 21.34
CA TRP A 38 3.28 -2.20 21.20
C TRP A 38 2.32 -3.40 21.05
N CYS A 39 1.29 -3.47 21.89
CA CYS A 39 0.29 -4.53 21.82
C CYS A 39 -0.47 -4.52 20.50
N LEU A 40 -0.93 -3.35 20.05
CA LEU A 40 -1.64 -3.18 18.78
C LEU A 40 -0.75 -3.53 17.58
N SER A 41 0.51 -3.10 17.59
CA SER A 41 1.48 -3.44 16.53
C SER A 41 1.70 -4.95 16.43
N LYS A 42 1.82 -5.63 17.57
CA LYS A 42 1.98 -7.09 17.61
C LYS A 42 0.72 -7.83 17.12
N GLU A 43 -0.45 -7.37 17.53
CA GLU A 43 -1.73 -7.95 17.08
C GLU A 43 -1.90 -7.78 15.57
N LEU A 44 -1.63 -6.59 15.04
CA LEU A 44 -1.67 -6.32 13.60
C LEU A 44 -0.70 -7.23 12.82
N TYR A 45 0.55 -7.35 13.28
CA TYR A 45 1.54 -8.23 12.65
C TYR A 45 1.06 -9.68 12.57
N LEU A 46 0.47 -10.20 13.65
CA LEU A 46 -0.06 -11.56 13.69
C LEU A 46 -1.27 -11.73 12.77
N LEU A 47 -2.18 -10.77 12.77
CA LEU A 47 -3.35 -10.77 11.89
C LEU A 47 -2.92 -10.75 10.42
N LEU A 48 -1.97 -9.89 10.04
CA LEU A 48 -1.39 -9.84 8.70
C LEU A 48 -0.75 -11.18 8.32
N GLY A 49 0.04 -11.77 9.21
CA GLY A 49 0.64 -13.09 8.98
C GLY A 49 -0.40 -14.20 8.77
N VAL A 50 -1.44 -14.24 9.60
CA VAL A 50 -2.56 -15.19 9.48
C VAL A 50 -3.35 -14.96 8.19
N ALA A 51 -3.46 -13.71 7.75
CA ALA A 51 -4.05 -13.35 6.47
C ALA A 51 -3.10 -13.54 5.28
N GLY A 52 -1.96 -14.20 5.46
CA GLY A 52 -1.06 -14.53 4.35
C GLY A 52 -0.26 -13.35 3.81
N PHE A 53 -0.13 -12.24 4.55
CA PHE A 53 0.87 -11.22 4.28
C PHE A 53 2.24 -11.71 4.79
N THR A 54 2.78 -12.69 4.07
CA THR A 54 4.10 -13.26 4.34
C THR A 54 5.01 -13.00 3.13
N GLU A 55 6.32 -12.93 3.38
CA GLU A 55 7.33 -12.79 2.32
C GLU A 55 7.17 -13.87 1.24
N GLN A 56 6.93 -15.12 1.65
CA GLN A 56 6.70 -16.22 0.73
C GLN A 56 5.47 -16.01 -0.16
N SER A 57 4.36 -15.49 0.40
CA SER A 57 3.15 -15.24 -0.37
C SER A 57 3.34 -14.08 -1.35
N ALA A 58 4.01 -13.01 -0.91
CA ALA A 58 4.37 -11.89 -1.78
C ALA A 58 5.27 -12.35 -2.93
N TRP A 59 6.27 -13.19 -2.65
CA TRP A 59 7.14 -13.77 -3.68
C TRP A 59 6.34 -14.58 -4.72
N TRP A 60 5.46 -15.49 -4.28
CA TRP A 60 4.64 -16.26 -5.22
C TRP A 60 3.70 -15.40 -6.06
N GLN A 61 3.13 -14.35 -5.48
CA GLN A 61 2.26 -13.41 -6.21
C GLN A 61 3.04 -12.66 -7.29
N GLN A 62 4.26 -12.22 -6.99
CA GLN A 62 5.14 -11.54 -7.94
C GLN A 62 5.63 -12.49 -9.04
N GLU A 63 6.03 -13.72 -8.71
CA GLU A 63 6.42 -14.74 -9.70
C GLU A 63 5.26 -15.10 -10.64
N LEU A 64 4.05 -15.22 -10.10
CA LEU A 64 2.85 -15.44 -10.91
C LEU A 64 2.59 -14.23 -11.83
N ALA A 65 2.79 -13.01 -11.32
CA ALA A 65 2.62 -11.80 -12.11
C ALA A 65 3.64 -11.72 -13.26
N ASP A 66 4.91 -12.01 -12.99
CA ASP A 66 5.97 -12.07 -13.99
C ASP A 66 5.69 -13.13 -15.06
N TRP A 67 5.23 -14.32 -14.65
CA TRP A 67 4.85 -15.38 -15.57
C TRP A 67 3.67 -14.97 -16.45
N LEU A 68 2.60 -14.41 -15.87
CA LEU A 68 1.45 -13.91 -16.61
C LEU A 68 1.83 -12.81 -17.58
N GLN A 69 2.72 -11.90 -17.19
CA GLN A 69 3.26 -10.87 -18.07
C GLN A 69 4.03 -11.48 -19.25
N GLY A 70 4.85 -12.51 -19.00
CA GLY A 70 5.56 -13.25 -20.05
C GLY A 70 4.62 -13.88 -21.07
N VAL A 71 3.57 -14.57 -20.60
CA VAL A 71 2.53 -15.15 -21.46
C VAL A 71 1.81 -14.08 -22.27
N ALA A 72 1.42 -12.98 -21.62
CA ALA A 72 0.69 -11.92 -22.29
C ALA A 72 1.52 -11.28 -23.41
N ARG A 73 2.82 -11.01 -23.18
CA ARG A 73 3.74 -10.48 -24.21
C ARG A 73 3.81 -11.36 -25.46
N VAL A 74 3.78 -12.69 -25.29
CA VAL A 74 3.79 -13.63 -26.42
C VAL A 74 2.48 -13.55 -27.22
N LEU A 75 1.35 -13.35 -26.55
CA LEU A 75 0.03 -13.34 -27.16
C LEU A 75 -0.34 -12.01 -27.80
N THR A 76 -0.01 -10.88 -27.16
CA THR A 76 -0.45 -9.54 -27.59
C THR A 76 0.58 -8.80 -28.42
N GLN A 77 1.86 -9.19 -28.34
CA GLN A 77 2.99 -8.48 -28.97
C GLN A 77 3.06 -6.98 -28.59
N ASP A 78 2.40 -6.56 -27.51
CA ASP A 78 2.43 -5.20 -26.96
C ASP A 78 3.36 -5.13 -25.72
N ARG A 79 3.73 -3.91 -25.31
CA ARG A 79 4.59 -3.67 -24.14
C ARG A 79 3.79 -3.52 -22.85
N ARG A 80 2.82 -4.41 -22.61
CA ARG A 80 2.06 -4.38 -21.36
C ARG A 80 2.91 -4.78 -20.16
N GLN A 81 2.65 -4.10 -19.06
CA GLN A 81 3.20 -4.39 -17.75
C GLN A 81 2.07 -4.68 -16.78
N MET A 82 2.26 -5.71 -15.98
CA MET A 82 1.31 -6.03 -14.93
C MET A 82 1.52 -5.06 -13.78
N THR A 83 0.44 -4.58 -13.19
CA THR A 83 0.48 -3.61 -12.09
C THR A 83 -0.50 -4.03 -11.00
N GLY A 84 -0.53 -3.29 -9.89
CA GLY A 84 -1.47 -3.52 -8.82
C GLY A 84 -1.10 -4.70 -7.93
N SER A 85 -2.08 -5.15 -7.16
CA SER A 85 -1.83 -5.90 -5.93
C SER A 85 -1.04 -7.21 -6.11
N TYR A 86 -1.18 -7.90 -7.25
CA TYR A 86 -0.39 -9.11 -7.55
C TYR A 86 1.06 -8.80 -7.87
N ALA A 87 1.31 -7.82 -8.74
CA ALA A 87 2.66 -7.40 -9.12
C ALA A 87 3.44 -6.80 -7.94
N GLU A 88 2.73 -6.26 -6.94
CA GLU A 88 3.34 -5.64 -5.77
C GLU A 88 3.41 -6.60 -4.55
N GLY A 89 2.80 -7.79 -4.63
CA GLY A 89 2.79 -8.78 -3.54
C GLY A 89 1.80 -8.51 -2.41
N TRP A 90 0.77 -7.70 -2.67
CA TRP A 90 -0.29 -7.31 -1.74
C TRP A 90 -1.68 -7.86 -2.13
N ALA A 91 -1.79 -8.83 -3.05
CA ALA A 91 -3.07 -9.30 -3.60
C ALA A 91 -4.00 -10.00 -2.59
N ASN A 92 -3.57 -10.17 -1.33
CA ASN A 92 -4.49 -10.53 -0.28
C ASN A 92 -5.32 -9.30 0.10
N SER A 93 -6.62 -9.37 -0.19
CA SER A 93 -7.51 -8.22 -0.08
C SER A 93 -7.63 -7.72 1.35
N LEU A 94 -7.42 -6.41 1.54
CA LEU A 94 -7.61 -5.70 2.81
C LEU A 94 -9.10 -5.54 3.20
N VAL A 95 -10.05 -6.08 2.42
CA VAL A 95 -11.48 -6.05 2.77
C VAL A 95 -11.76 -6.91 4.01
N GLN A 96 -11.03 -8.01 4.21
CA GLN A 96 -11.04 -8.84 5.41
C GLN A 96 -9.65 -9.45 5.64
N VAL A 97 -9.13 -9.38 6.87
CA VAL A 97 -7.83 -9.97 7.25
C VAL A 97 -7.97 -11.49 7.46
N ASN A 98 -8.38 -12.21 6.41
CA ASN A 98 -8.62 -13.66 6.45
C ASN A 98 -7.82 -14.45 5.39
N GLY A 99 -6.94 -13.78 4.65
CA GLY A 99 -6.05 -14.40 3.66
C GLY A 99 -6.76 -15.02 2.46
N ARG A 100 -7.99 -14.56 2.18
CA ARG A 100 -8.67 -14.86 0.94
C ARG A 100 -8.55 -13.65 0.02
N THR A 101 -8.09 -13.88 -1.20
CA THR A 101 -8.30 -12.98 -2.32
C THR A 101 -9.80 -12.68 -2.38
N ALA A 102 -10.17 -11.40 -2.32
CA ALA A 102 -11.57 -11.04 -2.39
C ALA A 102 -12.09 -11.39 -3.79
N ALA A 103 -13.37 -11.78 -3.88
CA ALA A 103 -13.95 -12.24 -5.13
C ALA A 103 -13.93 -11.17 -6.25
N ASP A 104 -13.68 -9.91 -5.89
CA ASP A 104 -13.54 -8.73 -6.73
C ASP A 104 -12.07 -8.27 -6.89
N SER A 105 -11.09 -9.07 -6.48
CA SER A 105 -9.68 -8.71 -6.68
C SER A 105 -9.32 -8.91 -8.16
N ASP A 106 -9.32 -7.79 -8.88
CA ASP A 106 -8.99 -7.74 -10.30
C ASP A 106 -7.47 -7.87 -10.54
N ILE A 107 -7.13 -8.25 -11.77
CA ILE A 107 -5.75 -8.26 -12.25
C ILE A 107 -5.55 -7.01 -13.12
N ASP A 108 -4.75 -6.07 -12.62
CA ASP A 108 -4.49 -4.80 -13.30
C ASP A 108 -3.33 -4.89 -14.31
N TRP A 109 -3.52 -4.24 -15.46
CA TRP A 109 -2.53 -4.12 -16.51
C TRP A 109 -2.37 -2.68 -16.93
N THR A 110 -1.13 -2.24 -17.12
CA THR A 110 -0.79 -0.97 -17.76
C THR A 110 -0.14 -1.24 -19.12
N VAL A 111 -0.66 -0.61 -20.18
CA VAL A 111 -0.05 -0.66 -21.52
C VAL A 111 0.69 0.66 -21.76
N LEU A 112 2.01 0.57 -21.96
CA LEU A 112 2.80 1.71 -22.40
C LEU A 112 2.93 1.67 -23.92
N VAL A 113 2.46 2.72 -24.60
CA VAL A 113 2.56 2.85 -26.06
C VAL A 113 3.97 3.33 -26.40
N ASP A 114 4.65 2.58 -27.27
CA ASP A 114 6.00 2.94 -27.72
C ASP A 114 6.01 4.32 -28.39
N GLY A 115 6.98 5.15 -28.02
CA GLY A 115 7.14 6.52 -28.52
C GLY A 115 6.31 7.57 -27.78
N GLN A 116 5.52 7.18 -26.77
CA GLN A 116 4.78 8.12 -25.93
C GLN A 116 5.50 8.32 -24.59
N GLU A 117 5.99 9.55 -24.37
CA GLU A 117 6.55 9.94 -23.08
C GLU A 117 5.43 10.34 -22.12
N PHE A 118 5.44 9.77 -20.92
CA PHE A 118 4.47 10.07 -19.87
C PHE A 118 5.15 10.76 -18.69
N HIS A 119 4.66 11.94 -18.32
CA HIS A 119 5.19 12.69 -17.18
C HIS A 119 4.15 12.81 -16.08
N LEU A 120 4.57 12.47 -14.85
CA LEU A 120 3.76 12.74 -13.66
C LEU A 120 3.63 14.25 -13.46
N LYS A 121 2.41 14.71 -13.24
CA LYS A 121 2.14 16.13 -12.95
C LYS A 121 2.94 16.60 -11.73
N GLY A 122 3.86 17.54 -11.95
CA GLY A 122 4.76 18.07 -10.92
C GLY A 122 6.09 17.32 -10.77
N GLY A 123 6.29 16.21 -11.49
CA GLY A 123 7.54 15.44 -11.50
C GLY A 123 8.61 15.98 -12.47
N CYS A 124 8.22 16.63 -13.57
CA CYS A 124 9.16 17.32 -14.47
C CYS A 124 9.18 18.84 -14.21
N LYS A 125 10.37 19.44 -14.25
CA LYS A 125 10.53 20.89 -14.34
C LYS A 125 10.06 21.33 -15.72
N ARG A 126 8.95 22.07 -15.80
CA ARG A 126 8.21 22.47 -17.02
C ARG A 126 9.01 23.19 -18.13
N ASN A 127 10.31 23.39 -17.99
CA ASN A 127 11.14 24.22 -18.86
C ASN A 127 12.25 23.47 -19.61
N GLU A 128 12.31 22.15 -19.54
CA GLU A 128 13.20 21.37 -20.41
C GLU A 128 12.50 21.06 -21.73
N ASP A 129 13.16 21.29 -22.86
CA ASP A 129 12.61 21.07 -24.20
C ASP A 129 12.16 19.61 -24.42
N SER A 130 12.69 18.68 -23.61
CA SER A 130 12.27 17.27 -23.53
C SER A 130 10.84 17.07 -23.04
N CYS A 131 10.25 17.99 -22.26
CA CYS A 131 8.91 17.83 -21.68
C CYS A 131 7.79 18.42 -22.56
N ARG A 132 8.07 18.89 -23.79
CA ARG A 132 7.09 19.59 -24.65
C ARG A 132 6.00 18.68 -25.23
N ASP A 133 6.36 17.48 -25.67
CA ASP A 133 5.45 16.56 -26.35
C ASP A 133 4.96 15.43 -25.44
N ALA A 134 5.29 15.48 -24.15
CA ALA A 134 4.92 14.48 -23.17
C ALA A 134 3.41 14.52 -22.83
N THR A 135 2.84 13.33 -22.66
CA THR A 135 1.49 13.14 -22.14
C THR A 135 1.52 13.22 -20.62
N TRP A 136 0.70 14.07 -20.02
CA TRP A 136 0.69 14.28 -18.57
C TRP A 136 -0.30 13.33 -17.88
N LEU A 137 0.18 12.60 -16.88
CA LEU A 137 -0.60 11.75 -15.97
C LEU A 137 -0.85 12.46 -14.64
#